data_AF-V4ZWS0-F1
#
_entry.id   AF-V4ZWS0-F1
#
_cell.length_a   1.000
_cell.length_b   1.000
_cell.length_c   1.000
_cell.angle_alpha   90.00
_cell.angle_beta   90.00
_cell.angle_gamma   90.00
#
_symmetry.space_group_name_H-M   'P 1'
#
loop_
_entity.id
_entity.type
_entity.pdbx_description
1 polymer ?
#
loop_
_entity_poly.entity_id
_entity_poly.type
_entity_poly.pdbx_seq_one_letter_code
_entity_poly.pdbx_strand_id
1 'polypeptide(L)'
;MYVLGRPADAGGPAARLGCYRAADGSAGAAVGLDLDRPHAALVVGKRGTGKTHTLGVVAEAAADAAGVAPVVVDPIGSLGGLAALGTVQTPSVRADAVPPREWPGLVGLDPTGGPGSLVWRAASARATLDGMAAHVDGSDGAPVPRRAATNALRLAASWDVFDPAGLDAAALASPGATVLDCADLPDAAARAVVAAVARTLYDARVTDRVARLPWLLVDEAHAFLDGGAADAALRTLLTRGRAPGVSLVAATQRPGALPSVARSQADLLVAHRLTAEPDVAALAAATPTYLDGTLRERLPRATGVAVVVDDATESVHAVRVRERETPDRGASPRASRRNG
;
A
#
# COMPACT_ATOMS: atom_id res chain seq x y z
N MET A 1 -9.98 26.41 1.72
CA MET A 1 -9.05 25.28 1.95
C MET A 1 -8.43 24.95 0.60
N TYR A 2 -7.12 24.84 0.52
CA TYR A 2 -6.46 24.33 -0.69
C TYR A 2 -6.53 22.80 -0.69
N VAL A 3 -6.74 22.16 -1.84
CA VAL A 3 -6.89 20.70 -1.93
C VAL A 3 -5.81 20.14 -2.84
N LEU A 4 -4.93 19.32 -2.27
CA LEU A 4 -3.84 18.64 -2.97
C LEU A 4 -4.40 17.58 -3.92
N GLY A 5 -3.82 17.47 -5.12
CA GLY A 5 -4.20 16.48 -6.13
C GLY A 5 -5.41 16.89 -6.95
N ARG A 6 -5.90 18.13 -6.76
CA ARG A 6 -7.10 18.65 -7.42
C ARG A 6 -6.75 19.78 -8.38
N PRO A 7 -7.09 19.65 -9.69
CA PRO A 7 -6.96 20.76 -10.63
C PRO A 7 -7.76 21.99 -10.17
N ALA A 8 -7.27 23.19 -10.50
CA ALA A 8 -8.03 24.42 -10.31
C ALA A 8 -9.40 24.26 -11.00
N ASP A 9 -10.48 24.63 -10.29
CA ASP A 9 -11.89 24.58 -10.76
C ASP A 9 -12.64 23.24 -10.64
N ALA A 10 -12.03 22.20 -10.08
CA ALA A 10 -12.75 20.97 -9.74
C ALA A 10 -13.44 21.01 -8.36
N GLY A 11 -14.67 20.52 -8.27
CA GLY A 11 -15.38 20.23 -7.01
C GLY A 11 -15.13 18.79 -6.51
N GLY A 12 -15.85 18.37 -5.48
CA GLY A 12 -15.87 16.96 -5.01
C GLY A 12 -15.37 16.74 -3.58
N PRO A 13 -15.56 15.53 -3.02
CA PRO A 13 -15.13 15.16 -1.68
C PRO A 13 -13.64 15.44 -1.46
N ALA A 14 -13.32 16.14 -0.37
CA ALA A 14 -11.96 16.40 0.07
C ALA A 14 -11.90 16.24 1.58
N ALA A 15 -10.75 15.82 2.09
CA ALA A 15 -10.56 15.64 3.52
C ALA A 15 -9.36 16.42 4.03
N ARG A 16 -9.43 16.87 5.29
CA ARG A 16 -8.37 17.69 5.89
C ARG A 16 -7.12 16.85 6.15
N LEU A 17 -6.03 17.22 5.49
CA LEU A 17 -4.69 16.67 5.75
C LEU A 17 -3.94 17.46 6.83
N GLY A 18 -4.16 18.78 6.88
CA GLY A 18 -3.39 19.64 7.77
C GLY A 18 -3.59 21.14 7.52
N CYS A 19 -2.52 21.90 7.67
CA CYS A 19 -2.44 23.31 7.33
C CYS A 19 -1.10 23.67 6.71
N TYR A 20 -1.07 24.77 5.96
CA TYR A 20 0.18 25.34 5.48
C TYR A 20 1.11 25.68 6.63
N ARG A 21 2.41 25.54 6.41
CA ARG A 21 3.44 25.99 7.32
C ARG A 21 4.12 27.22 6.73
N ALA A 22 3.95 28.36 7.39
CA ALA A 22 4.64 29.59 7.02
C ALA A 22 6.16 29.50 7.30
N ALA A 23 6.93 30.42 6.72
CA ALA A 23 8.40 30.45 6.86
C ALA A 23 8.84 30.63 8.33
N ASP A 24 8.06 31.37 9.13
CA ASP A 24 8.24 31.55 10.57
C ASP A 24 7.80 30.33 11.41
N GLY A 25 7.25 29.30 10.77
CA GLY A 25 6.76 28.08 11.40
C GLY A 25 5.33 28.15 11.94
N SER A 26 4.63 29.27 11.77
CA SER A 26 3.22 29.42 12.12
C SER A 26 2.29 28.61 11.19
N ALA A 27 1.08 28.36 11.67
CA ALA A 27 0.05 27.65 10.92
C ALA A 27 -0.68 28.62 9.99
N GLY A 28 -0.70 28.30 8.70
CA GLY A 28 -1.47 29.01 7.68
C GLY A 28 -2.84 28.38 7.43
N ALA A 29 -3.38 28.61 6.23
CA ALA A 29 -4.68 28.09 5.84
C ALA A 29 -4.74 26.56 5.83
N ALA A 30 -5.94 26.01 6.00
CA ALA A 30 -6.16 24.56 5.96
C ALA A 30 -5.84 23.97 4.58
N VAL A 31 -5.22 22.80 4.59
CA VAL A 31 -4.87 21.99 3.41
C VAL A 31 -5.61 20.67 3.49
N GLY A 32 -6.28 20.32 2.39
CA GLY A 32 -6.99 19.06 2.18
C GLY A 32 -6.32 18.18 1.15
N LEU A 33 -6.81 16.95 1.04
CA LEU A 33 -6.47 15.94 0.05
C LEU A 33 -7.71 15.66 -0.80
N ASP A 34 -7.56 15.60 -2.11
CA ASP A 34 -8.62 15.19 -3.02
C ASP A 34 -8.96 13.70 -2.78
N LEU A 35 -10.24 13.41 -2.53
CA LEU A 35 -10.75 12.06 -2.38
C LEU A 35 -11.76 11.71 -3.48
N ASP A 36 -12.08 12.67 -4.35
CA ASP A 36 -12.99 12.49 -5.48
C ASP A 36 -12.34 11.69 -6.61
N ARG A 37 -11.01 11.81 -6.75
CA ARG A 37 -10.23 11.18 -7.81
C ARG A 37 -9.24 10.16 -7.26
N PRO A 38 -8.88 9.16 -8.09
CA PRO A 38 -7.86 8.20 -7.71
C PRO A 38 -6.46 8.81 -7.76
N HIS A 39 -5.64 8.45 -6.78
CA HIS A 39 -4.27 8.94 -6.60
C HIS A 39 -3.26 7.81 -6.55
N ALA A 40 -2.05 8.08 -7.04
CA ALA A 40 -0.85 7.30 -6.78
C ALA A 40 0.06 8.14 -5.89
N ALA A 41 -0.08 8.03 -4.58
CA ALA A 41 0.65 8.86 -3.64
C ALA A 41 1.85 8.13 -3.01
N LEU A 42 2.94 8.85 -2.78
CA LEU A 42 4.08 8.41 -1.99
C LEU A 42 4.18 9.22 -0.69
N VAL A 43 4.31 8.53 0.45
CA VAL A 43 4.61 9.15 1.74
C VAL A 43 5.98 8.68 2.21
N VAL A 44 6.94 9.60 2.30
CA VAL A 44 8.33 9.24 2.53
C VAL A 44 8.89 9.98 3.73
N GLY A 45 9.78 9.33 4.48
CA GLY A 45 10.42 9.95 5.64
C GLY A 45 11.19 8.94 6.46
N LYS A 46 12.28 9.38 7.11
CA LYS A 46 13.00 8.52 8.04
C LYS A 46 12.13 8.17 9.26
N ARG A 47 12.52 7.15 10.03
CA ARG A 47 11.80 6.73 11.23
C ARG A 47 11.54 7.90 12.20
N GLY A 48 10.30 8.01 12.68
CA GLY A 48 9.88 8.99 13.69
C GLY A 48 9.64 10.42 13.18
N THR A 49 9.53 10.64 11.86
CA THR A 49 9.30 11.99 11.29
C THR A 49 7.85 12.32 10.99
N GLY A 50 6.96 11.32 10.94
CA GLY A 50 5.53 11.52 10.67
C GLY A 50 4.98 10.75 9.48
N LYS A 51 5.78 9.89 8.82
CA LYS A 51 5.35 9.05 7.68
C LYS A 51 4.10 8.20 7.98
N THR A 52 4.22 7.26 8.92
CA THR A 52 3.13 6.36 9.33
C THR A 52 1.96 7.14 9.94
N HIS A 53 2.25 8.22 10.68
CA HIS A 53 1.21 9.15 11.17
C HIS A 53 0.39 9.77 10.04
N THR A 54 1.06 10.20 8.96
CA THR A 54 0.40 10.76 7.78
C THR A 54 -0.44 9.71 7.08
N LEU A 55 0.06 8.47 6.95
CA LEU A 55 -0.72 7.37 6.39
C LEU A 55 -1.99 7.12 7.21
N GLY A 56 -1.89 7.18 8.55
CA GLY A 56 -3.04 7.12 9.46
C GLY A 56 -4.03 8.27 9.24
N VAL A 57 -3.55 9.52 9.10
CA VAL A 57 -4.41 10.68 8.79
C VAL A 57 -5.14 10.52 7.46
N VAL A 58 -4.46 9.98 6.43
CA VAL A 58 -5.09 9.69 5.13
C VAL A 58 -6.13 8.58 5.26
N ALA A 59 -5.87 7.54 6.05
CA ALA A 59 -6.85 6.48 6.31
C ALA A 59 -8.09 7.00 7.04
N GLU A 60 -7.92 7.86 8.07
CA GLU A 60 -9.02 8.53 8.77
C GLU A 60 -9.87 9.36 7.80
N ALA A 61 -9.20 10.22 7.04
CA ALA A 61 -9.80 11.06 6.01
C ALA A 61 -10.61 10.26 4.98
N ALA A 62 -10.06 9.14 4.51
CA ALA A 62 -10.70 8.26 3.55
C ALA A 62 -11.88 7.49 4.16
N ALA A 63 -11.83 7.14 5.45
CA ALA A 63 -12.90 6.43 6.13
C ALA A 63 -14.14 7.31 6.35
N ASP A 64 -13.92 8.61 6.61
CA ASP A 64 -14.99 9.60 6.78
C ASP A 64 -15.63 10.02 5.44
N ALA A 65 -14.94 9.81 4.32
CA ALA A 65 -15.42 10.22 3.01
C ALA A 65 -16.47 9.26 2.44
N ALA A 66 -17.66 9.78 2.18
CA ALA A 66 -18.69 9.05 1.47
C ALA A 66 -18.19 8.61 0.09
N GLY A 67 -18.36 7.33 -0.24
CA GLY A 67 -17.92 6.77 -1.53
C GLY A 67 -16.48 6.29 -1.56
N VAL A 68 -15.72 6.40 -0.48
CA VAL A 68 -14.35 5.86 -0.38
C VAL A 68 -14.34 4.62 0.53
N ALA A 69 -13.42 3.68 0.25
CA ALA A 69 -13.16 2.50 1.06
C ALA A 69 -11.65 2.33 1.29
N PRO A 70 -11.11 2.76 2.45
CA PRO A 70 -9.70 2.57 2.75
C PRO A 70 -9.38 1.16 3.24
N VAL A 71 -8.40 0.55 2.59
CA VAL A 71 -7.77 -0.71 2.99
C VAL A 71 -6.32 -0.41 3.36
N VAL A 72 -5.92 -0.74 4.59
CA VAL A 72 -4.59 -0.44 5.14
C VAL A 72 -3.83 -1.75 5.33
N VAL A 73 -2.61 -1.84 4.80
CA VAL A 73 -1.67 -2.93 5.05
C VAL A 73 -0.68 -2.45 6.11
N ASP A 74 -0.68 -3.11 7.27
CA ASP A 74 0.15 -2.74 8.44
C ASP A 74 1.14 -3.87 8.77
N PRO A 75 2.32 -3.91 8.13
CA PRO A 75 3.32 -4.95 8.37
C PRO A 75 4.06 -4.84 9.72
N ILE A 76 3.82 -3.78 10.50
CA ILE A 76 4.54 -3.53 11.77
C ILE A 76 3.56 -3.42 12.96
N GLY A 77 2.25 -3.41 12.72
CA GLY A 77 1.23 -3.30 13.78
C GLY A 77 1.13 -1.89 14.39
N SER A 78 1.53 -0.86 13.64
CA SER A 78 1.57 0.53 14.11
C SER A 78 0.26 1.31 13.90
N LEU A 79 -0.60 0.81 13.02
CA LEU A 79 -1.85 1.42 12.58
C LEU A 79 -3.09 0.76 13.19
N GLY A 80 -2.92 -0.20 14.12
CA GLY A 80 -4.04 -0.85 14.82
C GLY A 80 -4.98 0.10 15.61
N GLY A 81 -4.59 1.35 15.85
CA GLY A 81 -5.49 2.38 16.38
C GLY A 81 -6.66 2.74 15.45
N LEU A 82 -6.53 2.47 14.14
CA LEU A 82 -7.59 2.65 13.15
C LEU A 82 -8.77 1.68 13.33
N ALA A 83 -8.68 0.70 14.24
CA ALA A 83 -9.81 -0.10 14.70
C ALA A 83 -11.01 0.74 15.16
N ALA A 84 -10.77 1.99 15.60
CA ALA A 84 -11.84 2.91 15.96
C ALA A 84 -12.74 3.33 14.77
N LEU A 85 -12.28 3.13 13.53
CA LEU A 85 -12.96 3.53 12.30
C LEU A 85 -13.42 2.35 11.44
N GLY A 86 -13.25 1.12 11.91
CA GLY A 86 -13.61 -0.08 11.15
C GLY A 86 -13.03 -1.35 11.78
N THR A 87 -12.47 -2.23 10.95
CA THR A 87 -12.01 -3.55 11.39
C THR A 87 -10.50 -3.67 11.26
N VAL A 88 -9.85 -4.17 12.32
CA VAL A 88 -8.48 -4.70 12.24
C VAL A 88 -8.60 -6.22 12.27
N GLN A 89 -8.00 -6.90 11.29
CA GLN A 89 -8.07 -8.35 11.18
C GLN A 89 -6.75 -8.93 10.70
N THR A 90 -6.43 -10.12 11.20
CA THR A 90 -5.45 -10.99 10.55
C THR A 90 -6.01 -11.38 9.18
N PRO A 91 -5.30 -11.09 8.08
CA PRO A 91 -5.87 -11.23 6.75
C PRO A 91 -5.91 -12.70 6.30
N SER A 92 -7.06 -13.12 5.80
CA SER A 92 -7.18 -14.29 4.93
C SER A 92 -7.61 -13.86 3.53
N VAL A 93 -7.08 -14.49 2.50
CA VAL A 93 -7.32 -14.17 1.09
C VAL A 93 -7.61 -15.43 0.30
N ARG A 94 -8.33 -15.27 -0.81
CA ARG A 94 -8.55 -16.39 -1.73
C ARG A 94 -7.30 -16.68 -2.55
N ALA A 95 -6.99 -17.95 -2.76
CA ALA A 95 -5.85 -18.36 -3.57
C ALA A 95 -5.98 -17.88 -5.03
N ASP A 96 -7.18 -17.90 -5.60
CA ASP A 96 -7.45 -17.44 -6.96
C ASP A 96 -7.42 -15.91 -7.15
N ALA A 97 -7.33 -15.14 -6.07
CA ALA A 97 -7.07 -13.70 -6.17
C ALA A 97 -5.60 -13.41 -6.55
N VAL A 98 -4.69 -14.36 -6.34
CA VAL A 98 -3.31 -14.28 -6.83
C VAL A 98 -3.27 -14.80 -8.28
N PRO A 99 -2.79 -14.00 -9.26
CA PRO A 99 -2.78 -14.43 -10.65
C PRO A 99 -1.93 -15.70 -10.84
N PRO A 100 -2.39 -16.69 -11.62
CA PRO A 100 -1.72 -17.99 -11.76
C PRO A 100 -0.23 -17.93 -12.08
N ARG A 101 0.19 -16.96 -12.91
CA ARG A 101 1.58 -16.78 -13.32
C ARG A 101 2.52 -16.34 -12.19
N GLU A 102 1.99 -15.75 -11.13
CA GLU A 102 2.76 -15.22 -10.01
C GLU A 102 3.00 -16.30 -8.93
N TRP A 103 2.19 -17.35 -8.92
CA TRP A 103 2.25 -18.43 -7.94
C TRP A 103 3.61 -19.12 -7.84
N PRO A 104 4.29 -19.49 -8.95
CA PRO A 104 5.61 -20.11 -8.85
C PRO A 104 6.60 -19.26 -8.07
N GLY A 105 6.71 -17.98 -8.42
CA GLY A 105 7.60 -17.03 -7.74
C GLY A 105 7.18 -16.79 -6.28
N LEU A 106 5.87 -16.73 -6.02
CA LEU A 106 5.33 -16.55 -4.66
C LEU A 106 5.76 -17.67 -3.72
N VAL A 107 5.81 -18.92 -4.19
CA VAL A 107 6.23 -20.08 -3.40
C VAL A 107 7.72 -20.44 -3.57
N GLY A 108 8.52 -19.51 -4.11
CA GLY A 108 9.98 -19.64 -4.21
C GLY A 108 10.46 -20.60 -5.31
N LEU A 109 9.65 -20.86 -6.33
CA LEU A 109 9.99 -21.71 -7.47
C LEU A 109 10.32 -20.88 -8.71
N ASP A 110 11.24 -21.39 -9.53
CA ASP A 110 11.48 -20.87 -10.87
C ASP A 110 10.24 -21.12 -11.75
N PRO A 111 9.59 -20.06 -12.29
CA PRO A 111 8.41 -20.20 -13.16
C PRO A 111 8.67 -21.03 -14.42
N THR A 112 9.91 -21.08 -14.89
CA THR A 112 10.32 -21.84 -16.10
C THR A 112 10.74 -23.26 -15.78
N GLY A 113 10.98 -23.57 -14.50
CA GLY A 113 11.36 -24.91 -14.03
C GLY A 113 10.18 -25.87 -13.96
N GLY A 114 10.47 -27.17 -13.95
CA GLY A 114 9.46 -28.23 -13.83
C GLY A 114 8.48 -28.02 -12.66
N PRO A 115 8.95 -27.82 -11.41
CA PRO A 115 8.06 -27.54 -10.27
C PRO A 115 7.20 -26.28 -10.45
N GLY A 116 7.79 -25.19 -10.96
CA GLY A 116 7.06 -23.94 -11.16
C GLY A 116 5.96 -24.07 -12.21
N SER A 117 6.24 -24.79 -13.32
CA SER A 117 5.23 -25.09 -14.33
C SER A 117 4.05 -25.89 -13.77
N LEU A 118 4.30 -26.83 -12.85
CA LEU A 118 3.25 -27.60 -12.19
C LEU A 118 2.35 -26.72 -11.32
N VAL A 119 2.95 -25.85 -10.51
CA VAL A 119 2.23 -24.88 -9.68
C VAL A 119 1.42 -23.90 -10.53
N TRP A 120 1.99 -23.38 -11.62
CA TRP A 120 1.28 -22.46 -12.52
C TRP A 120 0.05 -23.12 -13.16
N ARG A 121 0.18 -24.35 -13.66
CA ARG A 121 -0.97 -25.10 -14.22
C ARG A 121 -2.03 -25.37 -13.16
N ALA A 122 -1.61 -25.75 -11.96
CA ALA A 122 -2.52 -25.98 -10.84
C ALA A 122 -3.31 -24.71 -10.47
N ALA A 123 -2.63 -23.57 -10.32
CA ALA A 123 -3.25 -22.27 -10.06
C ALA A 123 -4.19 -21.83 -11.19
N SER A 124 -3.89 -22.21 -12.43
CA SER A 124 -4.74 -21.90 -13.59
C SER A 124 -6.02 -22.75 -13.62
N ALA A 125 -5.99 -23.94 -13.02
CA ALA A 125 -7.08 -24.91 -13.08
C ALA A 125 -7.94 -24.95 -11.81
N ARG A 126 -7.46 -24.40 -10.69
CA ARG A 126 -8.06 -24.58 -9.36
C ARG A 126 -8.11 -23.27 -8.60
N ALA A 127 -9.25 -23.03 -7.96
CA ALA A 127 -9.49 -21.79 -7.23
C ALA A 127 -8.96 -21.81 -5.79
N THR A 128 -8.73 -23.00 -5.23
CA THR A 128 -8.32 -23.20 -3.84
C THR A 128 -6.93 -23.79 -3.76
N LEU A 129 -6.20 -23.48 -2.70
CA LEU A 129 -4.85 -24.01 -2.48
C LEU A 129 -4.84 -25.53 -2.35
N ASP A 130 -5.82 -26.11 -1.64
CA ASP A 130 -6.01 -27.56 -1.57
C ASP A 130 -6.29 -28.17 -2.94
N GLY A 131 -7.10 -27.50 -3.76
CA GLY A 131 -7.37 -27.90 -5.13
C GLY A 131 -6.09 -27.91 -5.97
N MET A 132 -5.25 -26.89 -5.81
CA MET A 132 -3.95 -26.82 -6.48
C MET A 132 -3.03 -27.97 -6.05
N ALA A 133 -2.94 -28.25 -4.75
CA ALA A 133 -2.13 -29.36 -4.23
C ALA A 133 -2.60 -30.72 -4.78
N ALA A 134 -3.90 -30.97 -4.75
CA ALA A 134 -4.49 -32.19 -5.32
C ALA A 134 -4.25 -32.31 -6.83
N HIS A 135 -4.29 -31.19 -7.56
CA HIS A 135 -4.00 -31.18 -9.00
C HIS A 135 -2.53 -31.51 -9.30
N VAL A 136 -1.58 -31.00 -8.50
CA VAL A 136 -0.16 -31.34 -8.63
C VAL A 136 0.06 -32.81 -8.30
N ASP A 137 -0.52 -33.31 -7.22
CA ASP A 137 -0.37 -34.70 -6.78
C ASP A 137 -0.92 -35.71 -7.81
N GLY A 138 -2.03 -35.36 -8.47
CA GLY A 138 -2.62 -36.17 -9.55
C GLY A 138 -1.98 -35.98 -10.93
N SER A 139 -0.92 -35.17 -11.07
CA SER A 139 -0.32 -34.91 -12.37
C SER A 139 0.62 -36.03 -12.84
N ASP A 140 0.48 -36.40 -14.12
CA ASP A 140 1.41 -37.27 -14.82
C ASP A 140 2.74 -36.55 -15.03
N GLY A 141 3.83 -37.11 -14.49
CA GLY A 141 5.15 -36.47 -14.56
C GLY A 141 6.18 -37.09 -13.63
N ALA A 142 7.42 -36.58 -13.75
CA ALA A 142 8.55 -37.06 -12.97
C ALA A 142 8.32 -36.83 -11.45
N PRO A 143 8.68 -37.80 -10.58
CA PRO A 143 8.39 -37.70 -9.14
C PRO A 143 9.05 -36.51 -8.43
N VAL A 144 10.23 -36.08 -8.89
CA VAL A 144 11.01 -35.03 -8.23
C VAL A 144 10.33 -33.65 -8.40
N PRO A 145 10.01 -33.17 -9.62
CA PRO A 145 9.28 -31.92 -9.80
C PRO A 145 7.93 -31.88 -9.07
N ARG A 146 7.20 -33.00 -9.09
CA ARG A 146 5.91 -33.11 -8.38
C ARG A 146 6.08 -32.91 -6.88
N ARG A 147 7.00 -33.66 -6.25
CA ARG A 147 7.28 -33.50 -4.81
C ARG A 147 7.70 -32.07 -4.43
N ALA A 148 8.54 -31.43 -5.26
CA ALA A 148 8.96 -30.06 -5.02
C ALA A 148 7.78 -29.08 -5.07
N ALA A 149 6.91 -29.20 -6.09
CA ALA A 149 5.70 -28.39 -6.22
C ALA A 149 4.72 -28.62 -5.04
N THR A 150 4.46 -29.88 -4.68
CA THR A 150 3.60 -30.23 -3.54
C THR A 150 4.14 -29.66 -2.23
N ASN A 151 5.45 -29.74 -1.99
CA ASN A 151 6.07 -29.18 -0.79
C ASN A 151 5.96 -27.65 -0.75
N ALA A 152 6.12 -26.98 -1.89
CA ALA A 152 5.97 -25.52 -1.98
C ALA A 152 4.52 -25.08 -1.67
N LEU A 153 3.52 -25.82 -2.17
CA LEU A 153 2.11 -25.55 -1.85
C LEU A 153 1.76 -25.85 -0.39
N ARG A 154 2.38 -26.87 0.22
CA ARG A 154 2.23 -27.12 1.67
C ARG A 154 2.87 -26.02 2.52
N LEU A 155 4.01 -25.48 2.09
CA LEU A 155 4.60 -24.31 2.75
C LEU A 155 3.66 -23.11 2.66
N ALA A 156 3.07 -22.86 1.48
CA ALA A 156 2.06 -21.81 1.32
C ALA A 156 0.83 -22.04 2.21
N ALA A 157 0.40 -23.28 2.39
CA ALA A 157 -0.71 -23.62 3.28
C ALA A 157 -0.36 -23.35 4.76
N SER A 158 0.90 -23.59 5.15
CA SER A 158 1.36 -23.32 6.53
C SER A 158 1.40 -21.84 6.90
N TRP A 159 1.27 -20.94 5.93
CA TRP A 159 1.14 -19.51 6.19
C TRP A 159 -0.22 -19.12 6.78
N ASP A 160 -1.24 -19.98 6.65
CA ASP A 160 -2.59 -19.77 7.19
C ASP A 160 -3.26 -18.46 6.75
N VAL A 161 -2.93 -18.01 5.54
CA VAL A 161 -3.52 -16.79 4.92
C VAL A 161 -4.44 -17.11 3.76
N PHE A 162 -4.59 -18.39 3.37
CA PHE A 162 -5.41 -18.78 2.23
C PHE A 162 -6.70 -19.46 2.67
N ASP A 163 -7.83 -18.81 2.38
CA ASP A 163 -9.17 -19.32 2.70
C ASP A 163 -10.08 -19.11 1.46
N PRO A 164 -10.86 -20.12 1.02
CA PRO A 164 -11.87 -19.94 -0.03
C PRO A 164 -12.91 -18.84 0.27
N ALA A 165 -13.17 -18.57 1.55
CA ALA A 165 -14.03 -17.49 2.05
C ALA A 165 -13.22 -16.25 2.50
N GLY A 166 -11.93 -16.18 2.14
CA GLY A 166 -11.08 -15.03 2.42
C GLY A 166 -11.58 -13.73 1.77
N LEU A 167 -10.94 -12.63 2.14
CA LEU A 167 -11.37 -11.27 1.80
C LEU A 167 -11.74 -11.10 0.33
N ASP A 168 -13.00 -10.75 0.10
CA ASP A 168 -13.54 -10.47 -1.23
C ASP A 168 -13.68 -8.96 -1.47
N ALA A 169 -14.14 -8.61 -2.67
CA ALA A 169 -14.31 -7.22 -3.06
C ALA A 169 -15.34 -6.46 -2.20
N ALA A 170 -16.40 -7.13 -1.73
CA ALA A 170 -17.43 -6.50 -0.93
C ALA A 170 -16.93 -6.18 0.48
N ALA A 171 -16.18 -7.10 1.09
CA ALA A 171 -15.53 -6.89 2.38
C ALA A 171 -14.50 -5.74 2.31
N LEU A 172 -13.66 -5.75 1.27
CA LEU A 172 -12.62 -4.72 1.07
C LEU A 172 -13.18 -3.35 0.68
N ALA A 173 -14.37 -3.30 0.06
CA ALA A 173 -15.07 -2.07 -0.27
C ALA A 173 -16.15 -1.70 0.76
N SER A 174 -16.09 -2.28 1.96
CA SER A 174 -17.02 -1.95 3.04
C SER A 174 -16.83 -0.50 3.53
N PRO A 175 -17.86 0.11 4.14
CA PRO A 175 -17.71 1.41 4.78
C PRO A 175 -16.74 1.33 5.97
N GLY A 176 -15.92 2.37 6.15
CA GLY A 176 -14.92 2.42 7.22
C GLY A 176 -13.57 1.83 6.81
N ALA A 177 -12.61 1.86 7.74
CA ALA A 177 -11.25 1.38 7.48
C ALA A 177 -11.13 -0.13 7.66
N THR A 178 -10.61 -0.81 6.65
CA THR A 178 -10.19 -2.22 6.77
C THR A 178 -8.67 -2.26 6.95
N VAL A 179 -8.20 -2.63 8.15
CA VAL A 179 -6.78 -2.78 8.46
C VAL A 179 -6.40 -4.26 8.44
N LEU A 180 -5.43 -4.58 7.60
CA LEU A 180 -4.84 -5.91 7.47
C LEU A 180 -3.56 -5.93 8.31
N ASP A 181 -3.65 -6.57 9.47
CA ASP A 181 -2.52 -6.73 10.38
C ASP A 181 -1.61 -7.86 9.87
N CYS A 182 -0.43 -7.48 9.39
CA CYS A 182 0.56 -8.39 8.84
C CYS A 182 1.78 -8.54 9.75
N ALA A 183 1.75 -8.01 10.99
CA ALA A 183 2.93 -7.91 11.85
C ALA A 183 3.55 -9.27 12.22
N ASP A 184 2.71 -10.29 12.38
CA ASP A 184 3.13 -11.65 12.74
C ASP A 184 3.22 -12.61 11.54
N LEU A 185 2.99 -12.10 10.31
CA LEU A 185 3.02 -12.92 9.11
C LEU A 185 4.46 -13.09 8.57
N PRO A 186 4.82 -14.27 8.04
CA PRO A 186 6.01 -14.41 7.21
C PRO A 186 5.97 -13.46 6.00
N ASP A 187 7.12 -12.95 5.56
CA ASP A 187 7.20 -12.02 4.42
C ASP A 187 6.50 -12.53 3.16
N ALA A 188 6.63 -13.83 2.85
CA ALA A 188 5.96 -14.45 1.70
C ALA A 188 4.43 -14.45 1.84
N ALA A 189 3.92 -14.65 3.05
CA ALA A 189 2.49 -14.61 3.36
C ALA A 189 1.95 -13.17 3.25
N ALA A 190 2.66 -12.19 3.81
CA ALA A 190 2.30 -10.78 3.67
C ALA A 190 2.30 -10.33 2.20
N ARG A 191 3.28 -10.76 1.40
CA ARG A 191 3.32 -10.52 -0.05
C ARG A 191 2.14 -11.18 -0.77
N ALA A 192 1.74 -12.39 -0.39
CA ALA A 192 0.56 -13.06 -0.95
C ALA A 192 -0.72 -12.23 -0.68
N VAL A 193 -0.89 -11.78 0.56
CA VAL A 193 -2.03 -10.95 0.98
C VAL A 193 -2.08 -9.66 0.18
N VAL A 194 -0.96 -8.92 0.11
CA VAL A 194 -0.90 -7.65 -0.64
C VAL A 194 -1.21 -7.87 -2.12
N ALA A 195 -0.66 -8.92 -2.73
CA ALA A 195 -0.95 -9.26 -4.12
C ALA A 195 -2.44 -9.53 -4.34
N ALA A 196 -3.03 -10.41 -3.52
CA ALA A 196 -4.44 -10.79 -3.62
C ALA A 196 -5.39 -9.60 -3.39
N VAL A 197 -5.13 -8.76 -2.39
CA VAL A 197 -5.93 -7.58 -2.06
C VAL A 197 -5.86 -6.54 -3.19
N ALA A 198 -4.65 -6.18 -3.62
CA ALA A 198 -4.47 -5.21 -4.71
C ALA A 198 -5.14 -5.67 -6.01
N ARG A 199 -5.05 -6.97 -6.34
CA ARG A 199 -5.73 -7.55 -7.50
C ARG A 199 -7.23 -7.58 -7.35
N THR A 200 -7.74 -7.97 -6.18
CA THR A 200 -9.19 -8.00 -5.90
C THR A 200 -9.81 -6.61 -6.04
N LEU A 201 -9.17 -5.58 -5.49
CA LEU A 201 -9.63 -4.19 -5.60
C LEU A 201 -9.62 -3.70 -7.05
N TYR A 202 -8.52 -3.94 -7.78
CA TYR A 202 -8.41 -3.57 -9.18
C TYR A 202 -9.48 -4.24 -10.05
N ASP A 203 -9.60 -5.57 -9.95
CA ASP A 203 -10.53 -6.34 -10.77
C ASP A 203 -11.98 -6.02 -10.42
N ALA A 204 -12.29 -5.75 -9.15
CA ALA A 204 -13.61 -5.30 -8.74
C ALA A 204 -14.02 -3.97 -9.38
N ARG A 205 -13.09 -3.00 -9.47
CA ARG A 205 -13.34 -1.71 -10.10
C ARG A 205 -13.38 -1.79 -11.62
N VAL A 206 -12.55 -2.61 -12.26
CA VAL A 206 -12.62 -2.86 -13.71
C VAL A 206 -13.94 -3.51 -14.12
N THR A 207 -14.49 -4.37 -13.27
CA THR A 207 -15.77 -5.08 -13.51
C THR A 207 -16.98 -4.43 -12.85
N ASP A 208 -16.81 -3.22 -12.31
CA ASP A 208 -17.85 -2.42 -11.63
C ASP A 208 -18.63 -3.18 -10.53
N ARG A 209 -17.95 -4.10 -9.82
CA ARG A 209 -18.53 -4.90 -8.73
C ARG A 209 -18.61 -4.16 -7.40
N VAL A 210 -17.95 -3.00 -7.29
CA VAL A 210 -17.94 -2.18 -6.08
C VAL A 210 -18.17 -0.72 -6.44
N ALA A 211 -19.09 -0.07 -5.72
CA ALA A 211 -19.47 1.33 -5.97
C ALA A 211 -18.52 2.34 -5.30
N ARG A 212 -17.86 1.94 -4.20
CA ARG A 212 -16.88 2.79 -3.51
C ARG A 212 -15.52 2.73 -4.20
N LEU A 213 -14.82 3.86 -4.22
CA LEU A 213 -13.45 3.98 -4.70
C LEU A 213 -12.48 3.41 -3.65
N PRO A 214 -11.77 2.32 -3.94
CA PRO A 214 -10.83 1.75 -2.99
C PRO A 214 -9.57 2.62 -2.88
N TRP A 215 -9.11 2.80 -1.66
CA TRP A 215 -7.81 3.38 -1.36
C TRP A 215 -6.97 2.31 -0.67
N LEU A 216 -5.95 1.79 -1.35
CA LEU A 216 -5.00 0.87 -0.75
C LEU A 216 -3.84 1.67 -0.15
N LEU A 217 -3.71 1.66 1.18
CA LEU A 217 -2.64 2.31 1.92
C LEU A 217 -1.66 1.23 2.39
N VAL A 218 -0.40 1.35 2.00
CA VAL A 218 0.62 0.34 2.31
C VAL A 218 1.75 0.99 3.10
N ASP A 219 1.88 0.66 4.38
CA ASP A 219 3.09 1.05 5.14
C ASP A 219 4.26 0.13 4.80
N GLU A 220 5.46 0.67 4.92
CA GLU A 220 6.72 0.05 4.48
C GLU A 220 6.66 -0.61 3.10
N ALA A 221 6.05 0.09 2.13
CA ALA A 221 5.81 -0.38 0.77
C ALA A 221 7.03 -0.95 0.02
N HIS A 222 8.25 -0.58 0.45
CA HIS A 222 9.49 -1.14 -0.10
C HIS A 222 9.63 -2.67 0.15
N ALA A 223 8.95 -3.23 1.15
CA ALA A 223 8.92 -4.66 1.41
C ALA A 223 8.12 -5.46 0.36
N PHE A 224 7.25 -4.77 -0.39
CA PHE A 224 6.32 -5.35 -1.36
C PHE A 224 6.61 -4.94 -2.82
N LEU A 225 7.54 -4.00 -3.03
CA LEU A 225 7.92 -3.45 -4.34
C LEU A 225 9.36 -3.87 -4.70
N ASP A 226 9.67 -5.15 -4.50
CA ASP A 226 10.99 -5.77 -4.71
C ASP A 226 10.96 -6.97 -5.67
N GLY A 227 9.93 -7.03 -6.52
CA GLY A 227 9.65 -8.15 -7.44
C GLY A 227 8.60 -9.14 -6.92
N GLY A 228 8.15 -10.03 -7.81
CA GLY A 228 7.14 -11.04 -7.50
C GLY A 228 5.69 -10.52 -7.47
N ALA A 229 4.80 -11.29 -6.84
CA ALA A 229 3.35 -11.12 -6.94
C ALA A 229 2.85 -9.77 -6.41
N ALA A 230 3.35 -9.35 -5.25
CA ALA A 230 2.95 -8.08 -4.63
C ALA A 230 3.40 -6.88 -5.47
N ASP A 231 4.66 -6.90 -5.95
CA ASP A 231 5.21 -5.86 -6.81
C ASP A 231 4.36 -5.74 -8.09
N ALA A 232 4.10 -6.86 -8.77
CA ALA A 232 3.31 -6.88 -10.00
C ALA A 232 1.89 -6.29 -9.80
N ALA A 233 1.25 -6.62 -8.67
CA ALA A 233 -0.07 -6.09 -8.34
C ALA A 233 -0.03 -4.58 -8.02
N LEU A 234 0.92 -4.12 -7.20
CA LEU A 234 1.07 -2.71 -6.84
C LEU A 234 1.48 -1.85 -8.04
N ARG A 235 2.36 -2.34 -8.93
CA ARG A 235 2.68 -1.66 -10.20
C ARG A 235 1.48 -1.53 -11.12
N THR A 236 0.57 -2.51 -11.10
CA THR A 236 -0.70 -2.39 -11.82
C THR A 236 -1.50 -1.22 -11.27
N LEU A 237 -1.59 -1.06 -9.95
CA LEU A 237 -2.27 0.09 -9.34
C LEU A 237 -1.58 1.42 -9.69
N LEU A 238 -0.25 1.48 -9.61
CA LEU A 238 0.53 2.67 -9.96
C LEU A 238 0.31 3.13 -11.41
N THR A 239 0.28 2.19 -12.36
CA THR A 239 0.26 2.52 -13.80
C THR A 239 -1.14 2.51 -14.41
N ARG A 240 -2.07 1.77 -13.81
CA ARG A 240 -3.40 1.52 -14.38
C ARG A 240 -4.54 1.71 -13.38
N GLY A 241 -4.27 1.98 -12.09
CA GLY A 241 -5.31 2.14 -11.06
C GLY A 241 -6.16 3.40 -11.24
N ARG A 242 -5.63 4.43 -11.90
CA ARG A 242 -6.35 5.70 -12.13
C ARG A 242 -7.63 5.53 -12.97
N ALA A 243 -7.60 4.74 -14.03
CA ALA A 243 -8.77 4.55 -14.90
C ALA A 243 -9.96 3.83 -14.21
N PRO A 244 -9.76 2.70 -13.50
CA PRO A 244 -10.83 2.03 -12.77
C PRO A 244 -11.19 2.73 -11.44
N GLY A 245 -10.36 3.64 -10.93
CA GLY A 245 -10.63 4.37 -9.70
C GLY A 245 -10.13 3.66 -8.44
N VAL A 246 -8.91 3.12 -8.49
CA VAL A 246 -8.22 2.53 -7.33
C VAL A 246 -7.01 3.39 -6.99
N SER A 247 -7.04 3.99 -5.81
CA SER A 247 -5.91 4.76 -5.28
C SER A 247 -4.89 3.85 -4.60
N LEU A 248 -3.62 4.21 -4.70
CA LEU A 248 -2.53 3.61 -3.93
C LEU A 248 -1.80 4.72 -3.16
N VAL A 249 -1.65 4.55 -1.85
CA VAL A 249 -0.80 5.39 -1.01
C VAL A 249 0.31 4.52 -0.44
N ALA A 250 1.51 4.61 -1.02
CA ALA A 250 2.65 3.81 -0.60
C ALA A 250 3.57 4.62 0.33
N ALA A 251 3.66 4.20 1.58
CA ALA A 251 4.54 4.81 2.57
C ALA A 251 5.84 4.01 2.71
N THR A 252 7.00 4.68 2.68
CA THR A 252 8.29 4.02 2.91
C THR A 252 9.34 4.93 3.52
N GLN A 253 10.18 4.36 4.37
CA GLN A 253 11.39 5.04 4.84
C GLN A 253 12.59 4.92 3.89
N ARG A 254 12.48 4.09 2.84
CA ARG A 254 13.53 3.78 1.84
C ARG A 254 13.04 4.06 0.41
N PRO A 255 12.76 5.31 0.03
CA PRO A 255 12.31 5.62 -1.33
C PRO A 255 13.31 5.24 -2.43
N GLY A 256 14.61 5.14 -2.12
CA GLY A 256 15.63 4.65 -3.04
C GLY A 256 15.49 3.16 -3.38
N ALA A 257 14.87 2.37 -2.50
CA ALA A 257 14.61 0.95 -2.75
C ALA A 257 13.37 0.71 -3.62
N LEU A 258 12.53 1.72 -3.83
CA LEU A 258 11.37 1.60 -4.70
C LEU A 258 11.81 1.47 -6.18
N PRO A 259 11.00 0.86 -7.04
CA PRO A 259 11.24 0.91 -8.47
C PRO A 259 10.99 2.31 -9.02
N SER A 260 11.64 2.66 -10.14
CA SER A 260 11.50 3.99 -10.77
C SER A 260 10.05 4.34 -11.07
N VAL A 261 9.26 3.37 -11.55
CA VAL A 261 7.84 3.56 -11.84
C VAL A 261 7.03 4.01 -10.62
N ALA A 262 7.36 3.55 -9.41
CA ALA A 262 6.64 3.99 -8.21
C ALA A 262 6.91 5.46 -7.90
N ARG A 263 8.13 5.94 -8.16
CA ARG A 263 8.50 7.35 -7.97
C ARG A 263 7.99 8.26 -9.07
N SER A 264 8.03 7.81 -10.32
CA SER A 264 7.68 8.62 -11.49
C SER A 264 6.20 8.60 -11.87
N GLN A 265 5.40 7.72 -11.26
CA GLN A 265 3.94 7.71 -11.41
C GLN A 265 3.22 8.33 -10.22
N ALA A 266 3.97 8.80 -9.22
CA ALA A 266 3.37 9.40 -8.06
C ALA A 266 2.85 10.80 -8.41
N ASP A 267 1.53 11.01 -8.35
CA ASP A 267 0.93 12.33 -8.57
C ASP A 267 0.99 13.22 -7.32
N LEU A 268 1.18 12.59 -6.16
CA LEU A 268 1.40 13.26 -4.88
C LEU A 268 2.63 12.66 -4.19
N LEU A 269 3.62 13.50 -3.88
CA LEU A 269 4.76 13.14 -3.04
C LEU A 269 4.70 13.91 -1.73
N VAL A 270 4.43 13.22 -0.62
CA VAL A 270 4.45 13.76 0.74
C VAL A 270 5.77 13.38 1.41
N ALA A 271 6.75 14.28 1.32
CA ALA A 271 8.10 14.11 1.85
C ALA A 271 8.27 14.75 3.22
N HIS A 272 8.28 13.91 4.26
CA HIS A 272 8.81 14.26 5.57
C HIS A 272 10.34 14.35 5.54
N ARG A 273 10.95 14.60 6.70
CA ARG A 273 12.41 14.65 6.81
C ARG A 273 13.04 13.35 6.30
N LEU A 274 13.97 13.49 5.36
CA LEU A 274 14.89 12.46 4.87
C LEU A 274 16.32 12.96 5.06
N THR A 275 17.24 12.04 5.32
CA THR A 275 18.66 12.37 5.57
C THR A 275 19.63 11.49 4.79
N ALA A 276 19.18 10.39 4.22
CA ALA A 276 20.02 9.51 3.43
C ALA A 276 20.16 10.04 2.01
N GLU A 277 21.40 10.25 1.56
CA GLU A 277 21.69 10.77 0.22
C GLU A 277 21.06 9.94 -0.90
N PRO A 278 21.15 8.59 -0.89
CA PRO A 278 20.55 7.79 -1.97
C PRO A 278 19.04 7.95 -2.06
N ASP A 279 18.36 8.12 -0.93
CA ASP A 279 16.91 8.30 -0.86
C ASP A 279 16.49 9.68 -1.39
N VAL A 280 17.22 10.74 -1.01
CA VAL A 280 16.98 12.09 -1.50
C VAL A 280 17.25 12.18 -3.00
N ALA A 281 18.35 11.59 -3.47
CA ALA A 281 18.71 11.56 -4.88
C ALA A 281 17.69 10.79 -5.73
N ALA A 282 17.23 9.64 -5.25
CA ALA A 282 16.22 8.84 -5.95
C ALA A 282 14.89 9.58 -6.13
N LEU A 283 14.46 10.35 -5.13
CA LEU A 283 13.27 11.20 -5.24
C LEU A 283 13.50 12.41 -6.14
N ALA A 284 14.62 13.10 -5.99
CA ALA A 284 14.97 14.26 -6.81
C ALA A 284 15.03 13.90 -8.30
N ALA A 285 15.52 12.70 -8.64
CA ALA A 285 15.55 12.20 -10.01
C ALA A 285 14.16 11.92 -10.62
N ALA A 286 13.14 11.75 -9.78
CA ALA A 286 11.76 11.54 -10.20
C ALA A 286 10.89 12.79 -10.03
N THR A 287 11.41 13.85 -9.41
CA THR A 287 10.67 15.08 -9.14
C THR A 287 10.56 15.92 -10.42
N PRO A 288 9.39 16.51 -10.70
CA PRO A 288 9.17 17.31 -11.93
C PRO A 288 10.02 18.58 -12.04
N THR A 289 10.17 19.07 -13.27
CA THR A 289 11.05 20.20 -13.60
C THR A 289 10.54 21.57 -13.12
N TYR A 290 9.25 21.69 -12.80
CA TYR A 290 8.67 22.94 -12.26
C TYR A 290 8.98 23.17 -10.78
N LEU A 291 9.69 22.25 -10.12
CA LEU A 291 10.14 22.46 -8.76
C LEU A 291 11.22 23.54 -8.73
N ASP A 292 10.89 24.73 -8.23
CA ASP A 292 11.89 25.77 -7.98
C ASP A 292 12.89 25.32 -6.90
N GLY A 293 14.17 25.22 -7.25
CA GLY A 293 15.26 24.77 -6.37
C GLY A 293 15.39 23.24 -6.32
N THR A 294 16.02 22.71 -5.27
CA THR A 294 16.14 21.25 -5.09
C THR A 294 15.15 20.73 -4.04
N LEU A 295 14.71 19.48 -4.21
CA LEU A 295 13.92 18.79 -3.19
C LEU A 295 14.63 18.82 -1.83
N ARG A 296 15.96 18.64 -1.82
CA ARG A 296 16.80 18.64 -0.62
C ARG A 296 16.67 19.91 0.21
N GLU A 297 16.66 21.08 -0.44
CA GLU A 297 16.58 22.39 0.24
C GLU A 297 15.22 22.60 0.89
N ARG A 298 14.17 21.99 0.32
CA ARG A 298 12.80 22.12 0.82
C ARG A 298 12.49 21.13 1.96
N LEU A 299 13.21 20.00 2.03
CA LEU A 299 12.92 18.95 3.01
C LEU A 299 12.85 19.50 4.46
N PRO A 300 11.80 19.15 5.22
CA PRO A 300 11.59 19.73 6.53
C PRO A 300 12.55 19.16 7.57
N ARG A 301 12.85 19.95 8.60
CA ARG A 301 13.65 19.51 9.76
C ARG A 301 12.79 19.02 10.93
N ALA A 302 11.60 19.60 11.08
CA ALA A 302 10.66 19.32 12.16
C ALA A 302 9.83 18.06 11.87
N THR A 303 9.49 17.32 12.93
CA THR A 303 8.56 16.19 12.87
C THR A 303 7.13 16.68 12.65
N GLY A 304 6.33 15.92 11.91
CA GLY A 304 4.93 16.26 11.59
C GLY A 304 4.78 17.33 10.50
N VAL A 305 5.89 17.76 9.90
CA VAL A 305 5.92 18.66 8.76
C VAL A 305 6.41 17.89 7.54
N ALA A 306 5.74 18.09 6.41
CA ALA A 306 6.09 17.53 5.13
C ALA A 306 6.19 18.63 4.06
N VAL A 307 7.02 18.39 3.05
CA VAL A 307 6.87 19.02 1.75
C VAL A 307 5.95 18.14 0.92
N VAL A 308 4.96 18.73 0.26
CA VAL A 308 4.10 18.05 -0.68
C VAL A 308 4.37 18.58 -2.07
N VAL A 309 4.78 17.69 -2.98
CA VAL A 309 4.80 17.97 -4.43
C VAL A 309 3.46 17.47 -4.98
N ASP A 310 2.75 18.34 -5.68
CA ASP A 310 1.45 18.06 -6.27
C ASP A 310 1.52 18.25 -7.79
N ASP A 311 1.45 17.13 -8.51
CA ASP A 311 1.55 17.11 -9.97
C ASP A 311 0.26 17.57 -10.66
N ALA A 312 -0.89 17.47 -9.99
CA ALA A 312 -2.15 17.92 -10.57
C ALA A 312 -2.20 19.46 -10.72
N THR A 313 -1.44 20.17 -9.89
CA THR A 313 -1.40 21.64 -9.84
C THR A 313 -0.01 22.21 -10.12
N GLU A 314 0.95 21.35 -10.46
CA GLU A 314 2.36 21.69 -10.69
C GLU A 314 2.96 22.57 -9.57
N SER A 315 2.72 22.19 -8.32
CA SER A 315 3.02 23.06 -7.18
C SER A 315 3.62 22.33 -5.98
N VAL A 316 4.23 23.11 -5.07
CA VAL A 316 4.98 22.60 -3.93
C VAL A 316 4.56 23.31 -2.65
N HIS A 317 4.18 22.53 -1.65
CA HIS A 317 3.56 23.01 -0.43
C HIS A 317 4.32 22.56 0.81
N ALA A 318 4.57 23.47 1.75
CA ALA A 318 5.00 23.10 3.11
C ALA A 318 3.75 22.89 3.98
N VAL A 319 3.52 21.68 4.46
CA VAL A 319 2.31 21.29 5.19
C VAL A 319 2.69 20.75 6.57
N ARG A 320 2.00 21.24 7.61
CA ARG A 320 1.96 20.56 8.91
C ARG A 320 0.77 19.61 8.90
N VAL A 321 1.05 18.32 9.05
CA VAL A 321 0.02 17.27 9.11
C VAL A 321 -0.77 17.45 10.40
N ARG A 322 -2.10 17.30 10.34
CA ARG A 322 -2.94 17.40 11.54
C ARG A 322 -2.66 16.26 12.52
N GLU A 323 -3.09 16.44 13.76
CA GLU A 323 -3.14 15.34 14.72
C GLU A 323 -4.13 14.27 14.26
N ARG A 324 -3.84 13.02 14.59
CA ARG A 324 -4.74 11.89 14.38
C ARG A 324 -5.90 11.95 15.37
N GLU A 325 -7.07 11.55 14.90
CA GLU A 325 -8.24 11.37 15.75
C GLU A 325 -8.22 10.00 16.43
N THR A 326 -7.64 9.02 15.73
CA THR A 326 -7.44 7.66 16.25
C THR A 326 -6.15 7.54 17.06
N PRO A 327 -6.08 6.64 18.05
CA PRO A 327 -4.88 6.47 18.87
C PRO A 327 -3.65 6.09 18.06
N ASP A 328 -2.51 6.74 18.33
CA ASP A 328 -1.23 6.32 17.76
C ASP A 328 -0.59 5.19 18.59
N ARG A 329 -0.69 3.96 18.09
CA ARG A 329 -0.07 2.77 18.69
C ARG A 329 1.39 2.57 18.26
N GLY A 330 1.88 3.37 17.30
CA GLY A 330 3.24 3.26 16.75
C GLY A 330 4.35 3.90 17.58
N ALA A 331 4.04 4.45 18.77
CA ALA A 331 5.04 5.04 19.64
C ALA A 331 6.05 3.98 20.11
N SER A 332 7.35 4.21 19.84
CA SER A 332 8.42 3.31 20.28
C SER A 332 8.28 2.97 21.76
N PRO A 333 8.35 1.67 22.15
CA PRO A 333 8.24 1.28 23.53
C PRO A 333 9.33 1.97 24.35
N ARG A 334 8.94 2.54 25.49
CA ARG A 334 9.86 3.19 26.44
C ARG A 334 9.99 2.30 27.67
N ALA A 335 11.24 1.96 28.04
CA ALA A 335 11.50 1.18 29.26
C ALA A 335 10.85 1.82 30.50
N SER A 336 10.87 3.16 30.59
CA SER A 336 10.22 3.92 31.67
C SER A 336 8.69 3.82 31.73
N ARG A 337 8.04 3.29 30.68
CA ARG A 337 6.59 3.04 30.64
C ARG A 337 6.23 1.57 30.86
N ARG A 338 7.22 0.69 31.07
CA ARG A 338 7.02 -0.76 31.26
C ARG A 338 7.23 -1.23 32.71
N ASN A 339 7.42 -0.31 33.66
CA ASN A 339 7.41 -0.66 35.08
C ASN A 339 5.95 -0.69 35.59
N GLY A 340 5.40 -1.89 35.63
CA GLY A 340 4.20 -2.28 36.38
C GLY A 340 4.46 -3.64 37.01
#